data_AF-A0A970ECK2-F1
#
_entry.id   AF-A0A970ECK2-F1
#
_cell.length_a   1.000
_cell.length_b   1.000
_cell.length_c   1.000
_cell.angle_alpha   90.00
_cell.angle_beta   90.00
_cell.angle_gamma   90.00
#
_symmetry.space_group_name_H-M   'P 1'
#
loop_
_entity.id
_entity.type
_entity.pdbx_description
1 polymer ?
#
loop_
_entity_poly.entity_id
_entity_poly.type
_entity_poly.pdbx_seq_one_letter_code
_entity_poly.pdbx_strand_id
1 'polypeptide(L)'
;MHGKGIDIIPEFIAFAVQKAQEFGVGELCEFLVGDITELVKTERDYDIVILGAVGDVLGNAEETINLLKKTIKKGGYIIIDDAYGNDENNPQHPTREQWLAIFHKTGVKLIEDKIIEDAEIASINNEQLKWIIKRANTEIPIDMFSRTYKSLIN
;
A
#
# COMPACT_ATOMS: atom_id res chain seq x y z
N MET A 1 6.29 19.65 -4.61
CA MET A 1 6.12 18.39 -3.86
C MET A 1 6.72 17.30 -4.72
N HIS A 2 7.69 16.55 -4.20
CA HIS A 2 8.28 15.42 -4.93
C HIS A 2 7.75 14.12 -4.33
N GLY A 3 7.40 13.15 -5.17
CA GLY A 3 6.92 11.84 -4.75
C GLY A 3 7.82 10.73 -5.26
N LYS A 4 8.02 9.69 -4.44
CA LYS A 4 8.71 8.46 -4.86
C LYS A 4 7.75 7.27 -4.77
N GLY A 5 7.58 6.56 -5.88
CA GLY A 5 6.80 5.33 -5.95
C GLY A 5 7.71 4.11 -6.11
N ILE A 6 7.45 3.06 -5.32
CA ILE A 6 8.22 1.81 -5.37
C ILE A 6 7.23 0.67 -5.56
N ASP A 7 7.50 -0.19 -6.53
CA ASP A 7 6.72 -1.40 -6.79
C ASP A 7 7.66 -2.51 -7.25
N ILE A 8 7.36 -3.76 -6.91
CA ILE A 8 8.16 -4.91 -7.33
C ILE A 8 7.92 -5.26 -8.81
N ILE A 9 6.79 -4.81 -9.39
CA ILE A 9 6.35 -5.13 -10.75
C ILE A 9 6.85 -4.05 -11.73
N PRO A 10 7.80 -4.37 -12.64
CA PRO A 10 8.36 -3.41 -13.59
C PRO A 10 7.34 -2.72 -14.49
N GLU A 11 6.29 -3.45 -14.89
CA GLU A 11 5.24 -2.96 -15.77
C GLU A 11 4.42 -1.86 -15.10
N PHE A 12 4.20 -1.94 -13.79
CA PHE A 12 3.49 -0.91 -13.03
C PHE A 12 4.32 0.37 -12.93
N ILE A 13 5.63 0.24 -12.75
CA ILE A 13 6.56 1.38 -12.76
C ILE A 13 6.62 2.02 -14.14
N ALA A 14 6.72 1.23 -15.22
CA ALA A 14 6.73 1.76 -16.58
C ALA A 14 5.44 2.54 -16.89
N PHE A 15 4.28 2.00 -16.50
CA PHE A 15 3.01 2.68 -16.65
C PHE A 15 2.92 3.97 -15.82
N ALA A 16 3.41 3.96 -14.58
CA ALA A 16 3.42 5.14 -13.72
C ALA A 16 4.30 6.27 -14.30
N VAL A 17 5.48 5.92 -14.82
CA VAL A 17 6.37 6.85 -15.53
C VAL A 17 5.67 7.44 -16.76
N GLN A 18 5.05 6.61 -17.59
CA GLN A 18 4.30 7.08 -18.76
C GLN A 18 3.19 8.05 -18.34
N LYS A 19 2.41 7.73 -17.31
CA LYS A 19 1.34 8.61 -16.81
C LYS A 19 1.89 9.92 -16.27
N ALA A 20 2.99 9.89 -15.52
CA ALA A 20 3.60 11.12 -15.01
C ALA A 20 4.07 12.05 -16.16
N GLN A 21 4.58 11.48 -17.27
CA GLN A 21 4.91 12.23 -18.47
C GLN A 21 3.66 12.80 -19.16
N GLU A 22 2.62 11.97 -19.36
CA GLU A 22 1.36 12.39 -19.99
C GLU A 22 0.68 13.55 -19.24
N PHE A 23 0.75 13.55 -17.91
CA PHE A 23 0.19 14.61 -17.07
C PHE A 23 1.16 15.77 -16.80
N GLY A 24 2.38 15.75 -17.36
CA GLY A 24 3.36 16.82 -17.22
C GLY A 24 3.97 16.96 -15.81
N VAL A 25 3.92 15.90 -14.99
CA VAL A 25 4.43 15.87 -13.61
C VAL A 25 5.67 14.99 -13.45
N GLY A 26 6.25 14.50 -14.54
CA GLY A 26 7.42 13.61 -14.50
C GLY A 26 8.61 14.13 -13.71
N GLU A 27 8.85 15.45 -13.72
CA GLU A 27 9.94 16.06 -12.94
C GLU A 27 9.66 16.10 -11.42
N LEU A 28 8.41 15.87 -11.01
CA LEU A 28 7.97 15.84 -9.61
C LEU A 28 7.89 14.40 -9.06
N CYS A 29 8.12 13.37 -9.89
CA CYS A 29 7.94 11.98 -9.51
C CYS A 29 9.18 11.14 -9.82
N GLU A 30 9.63 10.35 -8.84
CA GLU A 30 10.59 9.28 -9.02
C GLU A 30 9.86 7.93 -8.91
N PHE A 31 10.12 7.01 -9.82
CA PHE A 31 9.56 5.66 -9.75
C PHE A 31 10.68 4.63 -9.83
N LEU A 32 10.63 3.62 -8.95
CA LEU A 32 11.66 2.61 -8.80
C LEU A 32 11.03 1.22 -8.77
N VAL A 33 11.56 0.32 -9.62
CA VAL A 33 11.31 -1.12 -9.46
C VAL A 33 12.12 -1.62 -8.28
N GLY A 34 11.48 -2.15 -7.25
CA GLY A 34 12.20 -2.59 -6.06
C GLY A 34 11.36 -3.35 -5.04
N ASP A 35 12.06 -4.14 -4.24
CA ASP A 35 11.49 -4.85 -3.10
C ASP A 35 11.40 -3.91 -1.89
N ILE A 36 10.17 -3.59 -1.48
CA ILE A 36 9.91 -2.71 -0.34
C ILE A 36 10.40 -3.30 0.98
N THR A 37 10.51 -4.62 1.11
CA THR A 37 10.99 -5.29 2.33
C THR A 37 12.45 -4.97 2.60
N GLU A 38 13.23 -4.71 1.55
CA GLU A 38 14.63 -4.29 1.65
C GLU A 38 14.75 -2.76 1.66
N LEU A 39 14.03 -2.06 0.79
CA LEU A 39 14.14 -0.61 0.66
C LEU A 39 13.66 0.13 1.91
N VAL A 40 12.62 -0.35 2.60
CA VAL A 40 12.15 0.26 3.86
C VAL A 40 13.25 0.34 4.93
N LYS A 41 14.27 -0.54 4.85
CA LYS A 41 15.42 -0.55 5.76
C LYS A 41 16.36 0.63 5.54
N THR A 42 16.37 1.24 4.35
CA THR A 42 17.29 2.34 3.98
C THR A 42 16.58 3.66 3.68
N GLU A 43 15.31 3.63 3.29
CA GLU A 43 14.48 4.81 3.00
C GLU A 43 14.30 5.71 4.24
N ARG A 44 14.51 7.02 4.12
CA ARG A 44 14.49 7.98 5.26
C ARG A 44 13.98 9.36 4.84
N ASP A 45 13.68 10.18 5.85
CA ASP A 45 13.42 11.61 5.72
C ASP A 45 12.23 11.97 4.80
N TYR A 46 11.18 11.15 4.80
CA TYR A 46 9.93 11.48 4.14
C TYR A 46 9.04 12.36 5.01
N ASP A 47 8.35 13.33 4.38
CA ASP A 47 7.31 14.11 5.06
C ASP A 47 6.03 13.28 5.23
N ILE A 48 5.71 12.43 4.25
CA ILE A 48 4.56 11.53 4.22
C ILE A 48 5.00 10.19 3.58
N VAL A 49 4.56 9.08 4.16
CA VAL A 49 4.72 7.74 3.59
C VAL A 49 3.34 7.10 3.45
N ILE A 50 3.11 6.48 2.30
CA ILE A 50 1.85 5.81 1.97
C ILE A 50 2.15 4.33 1.80
N LEU A 51 1.47 3.48 2.56
CA LEU A 51 1.43 2.04 2.35
C LEU A 51 0.03 1.68 1.82
N GLY A 52 -0.06 1.37 0.53
CA GLY A 52 -1.32 0.99 -0.10
C GLY A 52 -1.49 -0.52 -0.18
N ALA A 53 -2.38 -1.09 0.64
CA ALA A 53 -2.91 -2.45 0.62
C ALA A 53 -1.98 -3.54 0.05
N VAL A 54 -0.81 -3.73 0.67
CA VAL A 54 0.15 -4.80 0.28
C VAL A 54 0.06 -6.05 1.16
N GLY A 55 -0.83 -6.08 2.15
CA GLY A 55 -0.90 -7.15 3.15
C GLY A 55 0.35 -7.23 4.02
N ASP A 56 0.66 -8.43 4.54
CA ASP A 56 1.72 -8.68 5.53
C ASP A 56 3.15 -8.66 4.96
N VAL A 57 3.38 -8.00 3.83
CA VAL A 57 4.69 -7.97 3.15
C VAL A 57 5.81 -7.41 4.04
N LEU A 58 5.50 -6.43 4.90
CA LEU A 58 6.45 -5.85 5.85
C LEU A 58 6.45 -6.54 7.23
N GLY A 59 5.85 -7.73 7.31
CA GLY A 59 5.59 -8.44 8.56
C GLY A 59 4.24 -8.06 9.16
N ASN A 60 4.06 -8.34 10.44
CA ASN A 60 2.80 -8.04 11.13
C ASN A 60 2.58 -6.52 11.25
N ALA A 61 1.37 -6.10 11.64
CA ALA A 61 1.01 -4.69 11.75
C ALA A 61 1.94 -3.87 12.67
N GLU A 62 2.45 -4.44 13.77
CA GLU A 62 3.41 -3.75 14.64
C GLU A 62 4.79 -3.59 13.99
N GLU A 63 5.28 -4.63 13.30
CA GLU A 63 6.53 -4.58 12.52
C GLU A 63 6.43 -3.54 11.41
N THR A 64 5.31 -3.55 10.69
CA THR A 64 4.99 -2.58 9.63
C THR A 64 5.08 -1.15 10.15
N ILE A 65 4.37 -0.81 11.24
CA ILE A 65 4.43 0.55 11.81
C ILE A 65 5.85 0.92 12.26
N ASN A 66 6.58 -0.02 12.87
CA ASN A 66 7.95 0.24 13.31
C ASN A 66 8.92 0.46 12.15
N LEU A 67 8.70 -0.16 10.99
CA LEU A 67 9.48 0.05 9.77
C LEU A 67 9.12 1.40 9.13
N LEU A 68 7.83 1.67 8.91
CA LEU A 68 7.38 2.93 8.29
C LEU A 68 7.73 4.17 9.14
N LYS A 69 7.65 4.07 10.46
CA LYS A 69 8.05 5.16 11.36
C LYS A 69 9.53 5.55 11.20
N LYS A 70 10.40 4.62 10.77
CA LYS A 70 11.82 4.92 10.53
C LYS A 70 12.04 5.66 9.23
N THR A 71 11.10 5.60 8.27
CA THR A 71 11.25 6.24 6.97
C THR A 71 10.78 7.69 6.98
N ILE A 72 9.93 8.08 7.94
CA ILE A 72 9.43 9.47 8.07
C ILE A 72 10.33 10.36 8.93
N LYS A 73 10.27 11.68 8.68
CA LYS A 73 10.81 12.70 9.60
C LYS A 73 10.03 12.74 10.91
N LYS A 74 10.63 13.32 11.94
CA LYS A 74 9.90 13.63 13.19
C LYS A 74 8.73 14.58 12.88
N GLY A 75 7.51 14.13 13.19
CA GLY A 75 6.28 14.87 12.89
C GLY A 75 5.76 14.67 11.46
N GLY A 76 6.37 13.78 10.67
CA GLY A 76 5.82 13.31 9.41
C GLY A 76 4.62 12.38 9.62
N TYR A 77 3.98 12.01 8.51
CA TYR A 77 2.72 11.26 8.50
C TYR A 77 2.86 9.90 7.82
N ILE A 78 2.09 8.93 8.31
CA ILE A 78 1.92 7.62 7.69
C ILE A 78 0.45 7.53 7.27
N ILE A 79 0.21 7.17 6.01
CA ILE A 79 -1.10 6.84 5.49
C ILE A 79 -1.09 5.34 5.21
N ILE A 80 -2.04 4.64 5.82
CA ILE A 80 -2.27 3.21 5.58
C ILE A 80 -3.64 3.10 4.93
N ASP A 81 -3.64 2.55 3.73
CA ASP A 81 -4.86 2.13 3.04
C ASP A 81 -4.96 0.61 3.19
N ASP A 82 -5.75 0.16 4.16
CA ASP A 82 -5.93 -1.24 4.53
C ASP A 82 -7.33 -1.46 5.14
N ALA A 83 -7.75 -2.72 5.25
CA ALA A 83 -9.01 -3.11 5.84
C ALA A 83 -8.89 -3.39 7.35
N TYR A 84 -9.97 -3.13 8.08
CA TYR A 84 -10.11 -3.62 9.46
C TYR A 84 -10.65 -5.05 9.47
N GLY A 85 -10.14 -5.86 10.39
CA GLY A 85 -10.74 -7.14 10.73
C GLY A 85 -12.06 -6.98 11.48
N ASN A 86 -13.03 -7.86 11.18
CA ASN A 86 -14.34 -7.90 11.83
C ASN A 86 -14.39 -8.77 13.11
N ASP A 87 -13.34 -9.56 13.36
CA ASP A 87 -13.25 -10.49 14.50
C ASP A 87 -11.80 -10.56 14.97
N GLU A 88 -11.57 -10.54 16.29
CA GLU A 88 -10.26 -10.74 16.90
C GLU A 88 -9.66 -12.11 16.57
N ASN A 89 -10.50 -13.08 16.16
CA ASN A 89 -10.09 -14.43 15.77
C ASN A 89 -9.74 -14.57 14.28
N ASN A 90 -9.92 -13.53 13.46
CA ASN A 90 -9.44 -13.55 12.08
C ASN A 90 -8.00 -12.99 12.04
N PRO A 91 -6.97 -13.84 11.87
CA PRO A 91 -5.58 -13.41 11.93
C PRO A 91 -5.16 -12.55 10.73
N GLN A 92 -6.00 -12.43 9.70
CA GLN A 92 -5.61 -11.81 8.43
C GLN A 92 -5.58 -10.29 8.48
N HIS A 93 -6.42 -9.65 9.31
CA HIS A 93 -6.45 -8.19 9.43
C HIS A 93 -6.69 -7.79 10.89
N PRO A 94 -5.88 -6.87 11.46
CA PRO A 94 -6.15 -6.40 12.81
C PRO A 94 -7.48 -5.64 12.90
N THR A 95 -8.18 -5.82 14.01
CA THR A 95 -9.34 -4.98 14.34
C THR A 95 -8.89 -3.53 14.58
N ARG A 96 -9.85 -2.61 14.57
CA ARG A 96 -9.57 -1.20 14.88
C ARG A 96 -8.95 -1.03 16.26
N GLU A 97 -9.43 -1.77 17.25
CA GLU A 97 -8.93 -1.75 18.63
C GLU A 97 -7.48 -2.26 18.70
N GLN A 98 -7.15 -3.31 17.94
CA GLN A 98 -5.79 -3.83 17.83
C GLN A 98 -4.85 -2.81 17.18
N TRP A 99 -5.28 -2.14 16.10
CA TRP A 99 -4.54 -1.04 15.49
C TRP A 99 -4.26 0.09 16.48
N LEU A 100 -5.27 0.53 17.24
CA LEU A 100 -5.09 1.56 18.27
C LEU A 100 -4.09 1.15 19.35
N ALA A 101 -4.13 -0.12 19.79
CA ALA A 101 -3.16 -0.67 20.73
C ALA A 101 -1.73 -0.66 20.15
N ILE A 102 -1.57 -1.04 18.88
CA ILE A 102 -0.30 -0.99 18.17
C ILE A 102 0.20 0.45 18.05
N PHE A 103 -0.65 1.41 17.70
CA PHE A 103 -0.28 2.81 17.60
C PHE A 103 0.26 3.34 18.92
N HIS A 104 -0.47 3.08 20.01
CA HIS A 104 -0.03 3.43 21.36
C HIS A 104 1.32 2.78 21.71
N LYS A 105 1.47 1.47 21.45
CA LYS A 105 2.70 0.71 21.76
C LYS A 105 3.91 1.21 20.96
N THR A 106 3.71 1.56 19.70
CA THR A 106 4.78 2.01 18.78
C THR A 106 5.04 3.51 18.86
N GLY A 107 4.24 4.27 19.61
CA GLY A 107 4.41 5.71 19.81
C GLY A 107 4.01 6.55 18.60
N VAL A 108 3.16 6.02 17.71
CA VAL A 108 2.49 6.81 16.67
C VAL A 108 1.08 7.20 17.15
N LYS A 109 0.54 8.27 16.59
CA LYS A 109 -0.79 8.77 16.96
C LYS A 109 -1.71 8.71 15.75
N LEU A 110 -2.86 8.09 15.91
CA LEU A 110 -3.94 8.18 14.92
C LEU A 110 -4.42 9.64 14.86
N ILE A 111 -4.36 10.22 13.67
CA ILE A 111 -4.86 11.58 13.40
C ILE A 111 -6.31 11.51 12.92
N GLU A 112 -6.57 10.62 11.96
CA GLU A 112 -7.88 10.42 11.34
C GLU A 112 -7.93 9.02 10.74
N ASP A 113 -9.11 8.38 10.78
CA ASP A 113 -9.46 7.18 10.04
C ASP A 113 -10.74 7.42 9.25
N LYS A 114 -10.75 7.00 7.98
CA LYS A 114 -11.94 7.05 7.13
C LYS A 114 -12.40 5.63 6.86
N ILE A 115 -13.49 5.23 7.49
CA ILE A 115 -14.12 3.93 7.25
C ILE A 115 -15.07 4.08 6.07
N ILE A 116 -14.87 3.27 5.03
CA ILE A 116 -15.77 3.16 3.89
C ILE A 116 -16.81 2.09 4.23
N GLU A 117 -18.10 2.38 4.03
CA GLU A 117 -19.16 1.42 4.31
C GLU A 117 -19.15 0.24 3.31
N ASP A 118 -19.57 -0.95 3.74
CA ASP A 118 -19.52 -2.18 2.95
C ASP A 118 -20.16 -2.08 1.55
N ALA A 119 -21.26 -1.34 1.44
CA ALA A 119 -21.94 -1.11 0.16
C ALA A 119 -21.09 -0.28 -0.82
N GLU A 120 -20.29 0.65 -0.29
CA GLU A 120 -19.37 1.49 -1.04
C GLU A 120 -18.09 0.71 -1.38
N ILE A 121 -17.59 -0.15 -0.47
CA ILE A 121 -16.47 -1.08 -0.73
C ILE A 121 -16.81 -2.02 -1.89
N ALA A 122 -18.01 -2.62 -1.92
CA ALA A 122 -18.41 -3.52 -3.00
C ALA A 122 -18.45 -2.82 -4.37
N SER A 123 -18.90 -1.56 -4.41
CA SER A 123 -18.91 -0.75 -5.62
C SER A 123 -17.48 -0.41 -6.08
N ILE A 124 -16.63 0.05 -5.16
CA ILE A 124 -15.23 0.40 -5.42
C ILE A 124 -14.44 -0.82 -5.88
N ASN A 125 -14.58 -1.97 -5.19
CA ASN A 125 -13.90 -3.22 -5.55
C ASN A 125 -14.30 -3.68 -6.95
N ASN A 126 -15.58 -3.58 -7.31
CA ASN A 126 -16.04 -3.93 -8.65
C ASN A 126 -15.45 -3.00 -9.73
N GLU A 127 -15.29 -1.71 -9.45
CA GLU A 127 -14.64 -0.78 -10.37
C GLU A 127 -13.14 -1.02 -10.46
N GLN A 128 -12.44 -1.11 -9.33
CA GLN A 128 -11.01 -1.42 -9.28
C GLN A 128 -10.69 -2.73 -9.97
N LEU A 129 -11.48 -3.79 -9.74
CA LEU A 129 -11.33 -5.06 -10.42
C LEU A 129 -11.52 -4.93 -11.94
N LYS A 130 -12.46 -4.10 -12.42
CA LYS A 130 -12.58 -3.82 -13.87
C LYS A 130 -11.30 -3.18 -14.42
N TRP A 131 -10.70 -2.24 -13.69
CA TRP A 131 -9.45 -1.60 -14.09
C TRP A 131 -8.28 -2.58 -14.07
N ILE A 132 -8.19 -3.42 -13.04
CA ILE A 132 -7.18 -4.48 -12.92
C ILE A 132 -7.32 -5.49 -14.08
N ILE A 133 -8.54 -5.98 -14.35
CA ILE A 133 -8.82 -6.90 -15.46
C ILE A 133 -8.50 -6.23 -16.81
N LYS A 134 -8.92 -4.97 -17.00
CA LYS A 134 -8.63 -4.24 -18.24
C LYS A 134 -7.13 -4.12 -18.47
N ARG A 135 -6.35 -3.83 -17.42
CA ARG A 135 -4.89 -3.75 -17.45
C ARG A 135 -4.24 -5.11 -17.71
N ALA A 136 -4.67 -6.17 -17.01
CA ALA A 136 -4.18 -7.52 -17.25
C ALA A 136 -4.42 -7.95 -18.70
N ASN A 137 -5.63 -7.75 -19.24
CA ASN A 137 -5.97 -8.15 -20.60
C ASN A 137 -5.27 -7.34 -21.72
N THR A 138 -4.65 -6.20 -21.40
CA THR A 138 -3.92 -5.41 -22.40
C THR A 138 -2.42 -5.73 -22.45
N GLU A 139 -1.82 -6.21 -21.35
CA GLU A 139 -0.35 -6.34 -21.26
C GLU A 139 0.18 -7.63 -20.59
N ILE A 140 -0.66 -8.50 -20.00
CA ILE A 140 -0.19 -9.75 -19.34
C ILE A 140 -1.16 -10.92 -19.63
N PRO A 141 -0.68 -12.11 -20.04
CA PRO A 141 -1.55 -13.27 -20.19
C PRO A 141 -2.29 -13.58 -18.87
N ILE A 142 -3.62 -13.78 -18.97
CA ILE A 142 -4.55 -13.97 -17.84
C ILE A 142 -4.12 -15.09 -16.87
N ASP A 143 -3.35 -16.07 -17.35
CA ASP A 143 -2.86 -17.20 -16.56
C ASP A 143 -1.81 -16.82 -15.52
N MET A 144 -0.97 -15.82 -15.81
CA MET A 144 0.11 -15.34 -14.96
C MET A 144 -0.42 -14.48 -13.81
N PHE A 145 -1.40 -13.60 -14.10
CA PHE A 145 -2.03 -12.77 -13.07
C PHE A 145 -2.80 -13.60 -12.02
N SER A 146 -3.54 -14.64 -12.46
CA SER A 146 -4.31 -15.47 -11.53
C SER A 146 -3.45 -16.32 -10.60
N ARG A 147 -2.23 -16.69 -11.02
CA ARG A 147 -1.30 -17.50 -10.23
C ARG A 147 -0.58 -16.66 -9.17
N THR A 148 -0.08 -15.48 -9.52
CA THR A 148 0.63 -14.59 -8.59
C THR A 148 -0.31 -14.05 -7.51
N TYR A 149 -1.55 -13.68 -7.87
CA TYR A 149 -2.51 -13.15 -6.90
C TYR A 149 -3.11 -14.24 -6.01
N LYS A 150 -3.34 -15.46 -6.52
CA LYS A 150 -3.81 -16.58 -5.67
C LYS A 150 -2.75 -17.12 -4.70
N SER A 151 -1.45 -16.89 -4.95
CA SER A 151 -0.40 -17.29 -4.00
C SER A 151 -0.12 -16.24 -2.94
N LEU A 152 -0.66 -15.02 -3.08
CA LEU A 152 -0.54 -13.94 -2.08
C LEU A 152 -1.76 -13.91 -1.13
N ILE A 153 -2.81 -14.69 -1.42
CA ILE A 153 -4.06 -14.76 -0.64
C ILE A 153 -4.30 -16.19 -0.10
N ASN A 154 -3.24 -16.98 0.09
CA ASN A 154 -3.29 -18.25 0.82
C ASN A 154 -2.11 -18.36 1.78
#